data_AF-A0A0W1L756-F1
#
_entry.id   AF-A0A0W1L756-F1
#
_cell.length_a   1.000
_cell.length_b   1.000
_cell.length_c   1.000
_cell.angle_alpha   90.00
_cell.angle_beta   90.00
_cell.angle_gamma   90.00
#
_symmetry.space_group_name_H-M   'P 1'
#
loop_
_entity.id
_entity.type
_entity.pdbx_description
1 polymer ?
#
loop_
_entity_poly.entity_id
_entity_poly.type
_entity_poly.pdbx_seq_one_letter_code
_entity_poly.pdbx_strand_id
1 'polypeptide(L)'
;MEINAPELYDSMGEAKIAAIYVNDGQEVIANQALFDVELEKAVLEVVTPQAGVIHNFKAKVGDIVSSEQVIMHLREKRYGEHTADKKLPLEEELAFLREENERLKQQLAQQVAID
;
A
#
# COMPACT_ATOMS: atom_id res chain seq x y z
N MET A 1 -7.86 -6.20 2.12
CA MET A 1 -9.05 -5.33 2.16
C MET A 1 -9.16 -4.65 0.82
N GLU A 2 -10.36 -4.50 0.28
CA GLU A 2 -10.59 -3.73 -0.95
C GLU A 2 -10.78 -2.25 -0.62
N ILE A 3 -10.25 -1.37 -1.46
CA ILE A 3 -10.52 0.06 -1.43
C ILE A 3 -11.27 0.41 -2.72
N ASN A 4 -12.46 0.94 -2.54
CA ASN A 4 -13.41 1.16 -3.62
C ASN A 4 -13.54 2.64 -3.97
N ALA A 5 -14.04 2.94 -5.16
CA ALA A 5 -14.61 4.24 -5.47
C ALA A 5 -15.76 4.54 -4.48
N PRO A 6 -15.99 5.82 -4.15
CA PRO A 6 -17.06 6.20 -3.23
C PRO A 6 -18.43 5.87 -3.83
N GLU A 7 -19.47 5.88 -2.99
CA GLU A 7 -20.83 5.84 -3.49
C GLU A 7 -21.12 7.10 -4.32
N LEU A 8 -21.63 6.92 -5.53
CA LEU A 8 -21.90 8.01 -6.47
C LEU A 8 -23.41 8.22 -6.61
N TYR A 9 -23.89 9.41 -6.25
CA TYR A 9 -25.33 9.76 -6.30
C TYR A 9 -25.73 10.57 -7.54
N ASP A 10 -24.83 10.76 -8.49
CA ASP A 10 -25.16 11.43 -9.75
C ASP A 10 -25.92 10.49 -10.70
N SER A 11 -26.64 11.08 -11.63
CA SER A 11 -27.49 10.43 -12.64
C SER A 11 -26.80 9.36 -13.48
N MET A 12 -25.49 9.45 -13.68
CA MET A 12 -24.72 8.45 -14.45
C MET A 12 -24.10 7.35 -13.58
N GLY A 13 -23.97 7.55 -12.26
CA GLY A 13 -23.30 6.60 -11.36
C GLY A 13 -21.83 6.33 -11.70
N GLU A 14 -21.17 7.29 -12.37
CA GLU A 14 -19.80 7.20 -12.86
C GLU A 14 -18.99 8.43 -12.43
N ALA A 15 -17.69 8.23 -12.21
CA ALA A 15 -16.74 9.30 -11.94
C ALA A 15 -15.39 9.03 -12.63
N LYS A 16 -14.60 10.06 -12.83
CA LYS A 16 -13.26 9.96 -13.44
C LYS A 16 -12.18 9.99 -12.36
N ILE A 17 -11.18 9.11 -12.43
CA ILE A 17 -9.99 9.23 -11.57
C ILE A 17 -9.23 10.51 -11.93
N ALA A 18 -9.20 11.48 -11.02
CA ALA A 18 -8.59 12.80 -11.25
C ALA A 18 -7.11 12.85 -10.86
N ALA A 19 -6.77 12.23 -9.73
CA ALA A 19 -5.42 12.16 -9.20
C ALA A 19 -5.21 10.86 -8.42
N ILE A 20 -3.96 10.41 -8.37
CA ILE A 20 -3.53 9.24 -7.58
C ILE A 20 -2.28 9.67 -6.80
N TYR A 21 -2.28 9.43 -5.49
CA TYR A 21 -1.24 9.88 -4.57
C TYR A 21 -0.34 8.76 -4.05
N VAL A 22 -0.69 7.51 -4.39
CA VAL A 22 0.01 6.32 -3.89
C VAL A 22 0.43 5.39 -5.01
N ASN A 23 1.46 4.58 -4.73
CA ASN A 23 1.97 3.55 -5.62
C ASN A 23 1.72 2.14 -5.09
N ASP A 24 1.79 1.15 -5.99
CA ASP A 24 1.77 -0.27 -5.58
C ASP A 24 2.99 -0.58 -4.69
N GLY A 25 2.77 -1.22 -3.55
CA GLY A 25 3.80 -1.51 -2.55
C GLY A 25 4.14 -0.35 -1.60
N GLN A 26 3.44 0.79 -1.69
CA GLN A 26 3.61 1.91 -0.77
C GLN A 26 2.93 1.62 0.58
N GLU A 27 3.61 2.02 1.67
CA GLU A 27 3.03 2.04 3.01
C GLU A 27 2.22 3.31 3.21
N VAL A 28 1.03 3.16 3.80
CA VAL A 28 0.10 4.25 4.10
C VAL A 28 -0.33 4.21 5.57
N ILE A 29 -0.72 5.36 6.11
CA ILE A 29 -1.28 5.49 7.47
C ILE A 29 -2.79 5.78 7.42
N ALA A 30 -3.51 5.51 8.50
CA ALA A 30 -4.94 5.82 8.59
C ALA A 30 -5.24 7.29 8.22
N ASN A 31 -6.34 7.51 7.50
CA ASN A 31 -6.79 8.80 6.97
C ASN A 31 -5.83 9.46 5.94
N GLN A 32 -4.85 8.73 5.41
CA GLN A 32 -4.03 9.22 4.30
C GLN A 32 -4.83 9.17 2.99
N ALA A 33 -4.73 10.25 2.20
CA ALA A 33 -5.28 10.36 0.85
C ALA A 33 -4.67 9.31 -0.10
N LEU A 34 -5.53 8.67 -0.91
CA LEU A 34 -5.12 7.64 -1.87
C LEU A 34 -5.30 8.12 -3.31
N PHE A 35 -6.49 8.61 -3.65
CA PHE A 35 -6.85 9.11 -4.97
C PHE A 35 -8.09 10.01 -4.88
N ASP A 36 -8.29 10.81 -5.92
CA ASP A 36 -9.48 11.64 -6.09
C ASP A 36 -10.31 11.16 -7.28
N VAL A 37 -11.62 11.23 -7.14
CA VAL A 37 -12.57 11.07 -8.26
C VAL A 37 -13.27 12.39 -8.55
N GLU A 38 -13.45 12.68 -9.82
CA GLU A 38 -14.10 13.88 -10.35
C GLU A 38 -15.44 13.51 -11.01
N LEU A 39 -16.50 14.18 -10.55
CA LEU A 39 -17.83 14.26 -11.16
C LEU A 39 -17.99 15.65 -11.80
N GLU A 40 -19.05 15.87 -12.58
CA GLU A 40 -19.27 17.16 -13.29
C GLU A 40 -19.23 18.38 -12.34
N LYS A 41 -19.68 18.22 -11.08
CA LYS A 41 -19.84 19.30 -10.11
C LYS A 41 -19.17 19.04 -8.76
N ALA A 42 -18.37 17.98 -8.63
CA ALA A 42 -17.75 17.61 -7.37
C ALA A 42 -16.44 16.85 -7.58
N VAL A 43 -15.51 17.01 -6.64
CA VAL A 43 -14.34 16.15 -6.51
C VAL A 43 -14.42 15.51 -5.14
N LEU A 44 -14.29 14.19 -5.09
CA LEU A 44 -14.36 13.39 -3.88
C LEU A 44 -13.00 12.74 -3.63
N GLU A 45 -12.47 12.96 -2.43
CA GLU A 45 -11.22 12.34 -1.97
C GLU A 45 -11.51 10.98 -1.33
N VAL A 46 -10.69 9.99 -1.67
CA VAL A 46 -10.73 8.67 -1.03
C VAL A 46 -9.50 8.50 -0.13
N VAL A 47 -9.75 8.25 1.15
CA VAL A 47 -8.73 8.03 2.18
C VAL A 47 -8.68 6.57 2.62
N THR A 48 -7.54 6.11 3.13
CA THR A 48 -7.43 4.76 3.71
C THR A 48 -8.03 4.71 5.13
N PRO A 49 -8.81 3.66 5.49
CA PRO A 49 -9.39 3.54 6.82
C PRO A 49 -8.37 3.13 7.90
N GLN A 50 -7.24 2.54 7.51
CA GLN A 50 -6.21 2.08 8.44
C GLN A 50 -4.82 2.09 7.80
N ALA A 51 -3.78 1.88 8.61
CA ALA A 51 -2.43 1.71 8.12
C ALA A 51 -2.26 0.37 7.39
N GLY A 52 -1.37 0.33 6.39
CA GLY A 52 -1.08 -0.89 5.63
C GLY A 52 -0.21 -0.63 4.41
N VAL A 53 -0.21 -1.57 3.48
CA VAL A 53 0.54 -1.52 2.22
C VAL A 53 -0.44 -1.65 1.06
N ILE A 54 -0.36 -0.73 0.10
CA ILE A 54 -1.15 -0.77 -1.13
C ILE A 54 -0.67 -1.92 -2.01
N HIS A 55 -1.61 -2.65 -2.60
CA HIS A 55 -1.30 -3.65 -3.61
C HIS A 55 -2.44 -3.80 -4.63
N ASN A 56 -2.15 -4.45 -5.77
CA ASN A 56 -3.11 -4.73 -6.83
C ASN A 56 -3.84 -3.47 -7.33
N PHE A 57 -3.11 -2.40 -7.58
CA PHE A 57 -3.66 -1.16 -8.15
C PHE A 57 -4.10 -1.37 -9.61
N LYS A 58 -5.37 -1.08 -9.94
CA LYS A 58 -5.96 -1.40 -11.26
C LYS A 58 -6.42 -0.20 -12.09
N ALA A 59 -6.43 1.01 -11.53
CA ALA A 59 -6.91 2.21 -12.20
C ALA A 59 -5.75 3.09 -12.71
N LYS A 60 -6.06 4.11 -13.52
CA LYS A 60 -5.15 5.17 -13.94
C LYS A 60 -5.88 6.51 -13.92
N VAL A 61 -5.13 7.61 -13.86
CA VAL A 61 -5.69 8.95 -14.04
C VAL A 61 -6.40 9.02 -15.39
N GLY A 62 -7.66 9.46 -15.37
CA GLY A 62 -8.54 9.54 -16.54
C GLY A 62 -9.48 8.36 -16.72
N ASP A 63 -9.30 7.24 -15.99
CA ASP A 63 -10.22 6.11 -16.07
C ASP A 63 -11.59 6.49 -15.50
N ILE A 64 -12.65 5.97 -16.13
CA ILE A 64 -14.02 6.06 -15.62
C ILE A 64 -14.28 4.86 -14.71
N VAL A 65 -14.84 5.12 -13.53
CA VAL A 65 -15.15 4.12 -12.51
C VAL A 65 -16.60 4.24 -12.06
N SER A 66 -17.23 3.11 -11.78
CA SER A 66 -18.58 3.06 -11.21
C SER A 66 -18.56 3.16 -9.69
N SER A 67 -19.71 3.49 -9.11
CA SER A 67 -19.94 3.45 -7.66
C SER A 67 -19.49 2.11 -7.06
N GLU A 68 -18.78 2.16 -5.93
CA GLU A 68 -18.25 1.00 -5.19
C GLU A 68 -17.29 0.09 -5.99
N GLN A 69 -16.85 0.49 -7.18
CA GLN A 69 -15.88 -0.28 -7.96
C GLN A 69 -14.56 -0.41 -7.21
N VAL A 70 -14.02 -1.63 -7.12
CA VAL A 70 -12.71 -1.90 -6.51
C VAL A 70 -11.59 -1.24 -7.31
N ILE A 71 -10.81 -0.38 -6.66
CA ILE A 71 -9.70 0.37 -7.27
C ILE A 71 -8.34 -0.26 -6.94
N MET A 72 -8.16 -0.63 -5.67
CA MET A 72 -6.92 -1.21 -5.15
C MET A 72 -7.21 -2.06 -3.92
N HIS A 73 -6.17 -2.70 -3.39
CA HIS A 73 -6.25 -3.46 -2.16
C HIS A 73 -5.27 -2.92 -1.12
N LEU A 74 -5.67 -2.99 0.14
CA LEU A 74 -4.86 -2.71 1.31
C LEU A 74 -4.61 -4.01 2.07
N ARG A 75 -3.36 -4.28 2.42
CA ARG A 75 -2.97 -5.38 3.30
C ARG A 75 -2.14 -4.89 4.47
N GLU A 76 -2.07 -5.70 5.51
CA GLU A 76 -1.14 -5.44 6.61
C GLU A 76 0.31 -5.52 6.13
N LYS A 77 1.16 -4.68 6.73
CA LYS A 77 2.59 -4.73 6.52
C LYS A 77 3.16 -5.99 7.15
N ARG A 78 3.96 -6.74 6.41
CA ARG A 78 4.64 -7.94 6.93
C ARG A 78 5.97 -7.56 7.55
N TYR A 79 6.37 -8.28 8.58
CA TYR A 79 7.70 -8.11 9.19
C TYR A 79 8.80 -8.43 8.17
N GLY A 80 9.80 -7.55 8.05
CA GLY A 80 10.90 -7.69 7.08
C GLY A 80 10.59 -7.20 5.65
N GLU A 81 9.40 -6.67 5.41
CA GLU A 81 9.02 -6.14 4.10
C GLU A 81 9.50 -4.70 3.88
N HIS A 82 10.27 -4.50 2.80
CA HIS A 82 10.65 -3.18 2.31
C HIS A 82 9.57 -2.64 1.37
N THR A 83 9.07 -1.44 1.66
CA THR A 83 8.05 -0.76 0.85
C THR A 83 8.69 0.08 -0.24
N ALA A 84 7.94 0.36 -1.32
CA ALA A 84 8.47 1.02 -2.52
C ALA A 84 9.14 2.39 -2.23
N ASP A 85 8.64 3.12 -1.24
CA ASP A 85 9.17 4.44 -0.85
C ASP A 85 10.33 4.37 0.15
N LYS A 86 10.60 3.19 0.70
CA LYS A 86 11.72 2.93 1.61
C LYS A 86 12.55 1.74 1.12
N LYS A 87 13.04 1.83 -0.10
CA LYS A 87 14.26 1.09 -0.43
C LYS A 87 15.38 1.73 0.39
N LEU A 88 15.65 1.15 1.56
CA LEU A 88 16.90 1.40 2.28
C LEU A 88 18.03 1.28 1.26
N PRO A 89 19.04 2.18 1.28
CA PRO A 89 20.22 2.00 0.43
C PRO A 89 20.67 0.55 0.50
N LEU A 90 21.03 -0.05 -0.64
CA LEU A 90 21.41 -1.47 -0.71
C LEU A 90 22.43 -1.86 0.37
N GLU A 91 23.30 -0.93 0.74
CA GLU A 91 24.29 -1.07 1.81
C GLU A 91 23.67 -1.24 3.20
N GLU A 92 22.61 -0.51 3.52
CA GLU A 92 21.88 -0.61 4.80
C GLU A 92 21.05 -1.90 4.88
N GLU A 93 20.43 -2.30 3.78
CA GLU A 93 19.72 -3.60 3.68
C GLU A 93 20.71 -4.79 3.84
N LEU A 94 21.89 -4.70 3.21
CA LEU A 94 22.98 -5.67 3.38
C LEU A 94 23.51 -5.71 4.82
N ALA A 95 23.60 -4.57 5.50
CA ALA A 95 24.07 -4.50 6.89
C ALA A 95 23.10 -5.23 7.83
N PHE A 96 21.79 -4.94 7.71
CA PHE A 96 20.75 -5.58 8.49
C PHE A 96 20.73 -7.11 8.29
N LEU A 97 20.73 -7.55 7.02
CA LEU A 97 20.73 -8.99 6.70
C LEU A 97 21.99 -9.71 7.20
N ARG A 98 23.15 -9.04 7.19
CA ARG A 98 24.40 -9.61 7.73
C ARG A 98 24.32 -9.78 9.24
N GLU A 99 23.87 -8.76 9.95
CA GLU A 99 23.73 -8.79 11.41
C GLU A 99 22.76 -9.89 11.85
N GLU A 100 21.62 -10.02 11.17
CA GLU A 100 20.63 -11.04 11.49
C GLU A 100 21.14 -12.46 11.18
N ASN A 101 21.90 -12.65 10.09
CA ASN A 101 22.59 -13.91 9.82
C ASN A 101 23.64 -14.26 10.88
N GLU A 102 24.39 -13.29 11.39
CA GLU A 102 25.35 -13.56 12.47
C GLU A 102 24.65 -13.97 13.77
N ARG A 103 23.56 -13.27 14.13
CA ARG A 103 22.74 -13.63 15.28
C ARG A 103 22.18 -15.06 15.18
N LEU A 104 21.62 -15.42 14.04
CA LEU A 104 21.09 -16.77 13.80
C LEU A 104 22.18 -17.83 13.88
N LYS A 105 23.37 -17.56 13.34
CA LYS A 105 24.53 -18.47 13.46
C LYS A 105 24.98 -18.65 14.90
N GLN A 106 25.01 -17.58 15.70
CA GLN A 106 25.35 -17.66 17.11
C GLN A 106 24.32 -18.46 17.90
N GLN A 107 23.04 -18.27 17.61
CA GLN A 107 21.96 -19.03 18.23
C GLN A 107 22.02 -20.52 17.86
N LEU A 108 22.28 -20.83 16.59
CA LEU A 108 22.46 -22.22 16.13
C LEU A 108 23.69 -22.87 16.77
N ALA A 109 24.81 -22.13 16.86
CA ALA A 109 26.03 -22.63 17.51
C ALA A 109 25.82 -22.94 19.00
N GLN A 110 25.03 -22.11 19.69
CA GLN A 110 24.65 -22.38 21.09
C GLN A 110 23.73 -23.60 21.20
N GLN A 111 22.86 -23.85 20.22
CA GLN A 111 21.96 -25.00 20.22
C GLN A 111 22.71 -26.33 19.99
N VAL A 112 23.72 -26.34 19.12
CA VAL A 112 24.55 -27.53 18.85
C VAL A 112 25.55 -27.83 19.98
N ALA A 113 25.87 -26.84 20.83
CA ALA A 113 26.80 -27.02 21.95
C ALA A 113 26.16 -27.65 23.21
N ILE A 114 24.85 -27.90 23.21
CA ILE A 114 24.09 -28.43 24.34
C ILE A 114 23.70 -29.91 24.15
N ASP A 115 23.93 -30.47 22.96
CA ASP A 115 23.81 -31.90 22.63
C ASP A 115 25.15 -32.64 22.78
#